data_AF-A0A6M0A7X8-F1
#
_entry.id   AF-A0A6M0A7X8-F1
#
_cell.length_a   1.000
_cell.length_b   1.000
_cell.length_c   1.000
_cell.angle_alpha   90.00
_cell.angle_beta   90.00
_cell.angle_gamma   90.00
#
_symmetry.space_group_name_H-M   'P 1'
#
loop_
_entity.id
_entity.type
_entity.pdbx_description
1 polymer ?
#
loop_
_entity_poly.entity_id
_entity_poly.type
_entity_poly.pdbx_seq_one_letter_code
_entity_poly.pdbx_strand_id
1 'polypeptide(L)'
;MTVATKPVETNPIVLKMPPALDMDDDQFFEFCQINRDLRIERTSEGEIIVMPPTGSGTGGRNFSLNGQLWSWVEQDGTGKGFDSSAGFKLPNGAERSPDA
;
A
#
# COMPACT_ATOMS: atom_id res chain seq x y z
N MET A 1 1.69 11.28 33.69
CA MET A 1 1.28 12.34 32.75
C MET A 1 1.34 11.77 31.34
N THR A 2 0.21 11.35 30.79
CA THR A 2 0.14 10.84 29.42
C THR A 2 0.07 12.05 28.50
N VAL A 3 1.17 12.37 27.82
CA VAL A 3 1.15 13.38 26.76
C VAL A 3 0.32 12.77 25.64
N ALA A 4 -0.89 13.31 25.44
CA ALA A 4 -1.67 13.01 24.25
C ALA A 4 -0.89 13.54 23.05
N THR A 5 -0.14 12.67 22.40
CA THR A 5 0.45 12.98 21.10
C THR A 5 -0.71 13.12 20.12
N LYS A 6 -0.91 14.32 19.59
CA LYS A 6 -1.80 14.50 18.44
C LYS A 6 -1.31 13.54 17.35
N PRO A 7 -2.21 12.75 16.72
CA PRO A 7 -1.83 11.99 15.54
C PRO A 7 -1.26 12.97 14.52
N VAL A 8 -0.04 12.75 14.06
CA VAL A 8 0.47 13.44 12.87
C VAL A 8 -0.39 12.94 11.73
N GLU A 9 -1.17 13.83 11.11
CA GLU A 9 -1.80 13.51 9.83
C GLU A 9 -0.69 13.29 8.81
N THR A 10 -0.49 12.03 8.46
CA THR A 10 0.43 11.65 7.41
C THR A 10 -0.42 11.41 6.18
N ASN A 11 -0.44 12.40 5.30
CA ASN A 11 -1.13 12.27 4.02
C ASN A 11 -0.17 11.67 3.00
N PRO A 12 -0.66 10.89 2.03
CA PRO A 12 0.16 10.42 0.93
C PRO A 12 0.76 11.58 0.15
N ILE A 13 1.99 11.41 -0.32
CA ILE A 13 2.61 12.35 -1.26
C ILE A 13 2.31 11.83 -2.67
N VAL A 14 1.80 12.70 -3.54
CA VAL A 14 1.54 12.40 -4.94
C VAL A 14 2.58 13.09 -5.81
N LEU A 15 3.35 12.31 -6.56
CA LEU A 15 4.35 12.77 -7.51
C LEU A 15 3.77 12.69 -8.91
N LYS A 16 3.76 13.83 -9.61
CA LYS A 16 3.37 13.92 -11.01
C LYS A 16 4.62 13.99 -11.85
N MET A 17 4.84 12.97 -12.67
CA MET A 17 6.02 12.87 -13.52
C MET A 17 5.73 13.50 -14.89
N PRO A 18 6.72 14.14 -15.53
CA PRO A 18 6.59 14.52 -16.93
C PRO A 18 6.52 13.27 -17.81
N PRO A 19 5.85 13.31 -18.99
CA PRO A 19 5.67 12.13 -19.84
C PRO A 19 6.97 11.43 -20.28
N ALA A 20 8.08 12.17 -20.33
CA ALA A 20 9.39 11.61 -20.66
C ALA A 20 9.96 10.66 -19.58
N LEU A 21 9.34 10.62 -18.39
CA LEU A 21 9.70 9.76 -17.26
C LEU A 21 8.59 8.74 -16.94
N ASP A 22 7.63 8.55 -17.84
CA ASP A 22 6.62 7.51 -17.68
C ASP A 22 7.30 6.14 -17.66
N MET A 23 6.96 5.35 -16.65
CA MET A 23 7.48 4.00 -16.47
C MET A 23 6.47 2.99 -16.99
N ASP A 24 6.93 2.01 -17.75
CA ASP A 24 6.14 0.79 -17.99
C ASP A 24 6.00 -0.04 -16.69
N ASP A 25 5.32 -1.19 -16.77
CA ASP A 25 5.07 -2.02 -15.58
C ASP A 25 6.36 -2.59 -14.98
N ASP A 26 7.30 -3.02 -15.82
CA ASP A 26 8.55 -3.63 -15.35
C ASP A 26 9.47 -2.59 -14.71
N GLN A 27 9.55 -1.40 -15.32
CA GLN A 27 10.28 -0.25 -14.77
C GLN A 27 9.66 0.24 -13.46
N PHE A 28 8.33 0.29 -13.38
CA PHE A 28 7.66 0.67 -12.14
C PHE A 28 7.88 -0.37 -11.04
N PHE A 29 7.83 -1.66 -11.38
CA PHE A 29 8.16 -2.72 -10.45
C PHE A 29 9.60 -2.62 -9.95
N GLU A 30 10.58 -2.42 -10.83
CA GLU A 30 11.99 -2.21 -10.46
C GLU A 30 12.16 -0.97 -9.58
N PHE A 31 11.48 0.13 -9.91
CA PHE A 31 11.46 1.35 -9.09
C PHE A 31 10.95 1.06 -7.67
N CYS A 32 9.89 0.26 -7.53
CA CYS A 32 9.41 -0.20 -6.23
C CYS A 32 10.43 -1.09 -5.50
N GLN A 33 11.12 -1.99 -6.20
CA GLN A 33 12.15 -2.85 -5.60
C GLN A 33 13.36 -2.07 -5.08
N ILE A 34 13.81 -1.06 -5.83
CA ILE A 34 14.90 -0.17 -5.41
C ILE A 34 14.50 0.62 -4.15
N ASN A 35 13.23 1.02 -4.07
CA ASN A 35 12.66 1.80 -2.97
C ASN A 35 11.80 0.94 -2.02
N ARG A 36 12.19 -0.32 -1.79
CA ARG A 36 11.40 -1.32 -1.03
C ARG A 36 11.02 -0.94 0.40
N ASP A 37 11.68 0.07 0.97
CA ASP A 37 11.37 0.57 2.30
C ASP A 37 10.16 1.54 2.28
N LEU A 38 9.70 1.95 1.09
CA LEU A 38 8.53 2.78 0.86
C LEU A 38 7.33 1.94 0.39
N ARG A 39 6.13 2.35 0.77
CA ARG A 39 4.88 1.83 0.20
C ARG A 39 4.49 2.72 -0.98
N ILE A 40 4.72 2.22 -2.18
CA ILE A 40 4.56 2.96 -3.45
C ILE A 40 3.38 2.38 -4.23
N GLU A 41 2.53 3.26 -4.74
CA GLU A 41 1.39 2.94 -5.59
C GLU A 41 1.40 3.81 -6.86
N ARG A 42 0.65 3.41 -7.90
CA ARG A 42 0.54 4.15 -9.17
C ARG A 42 -0.90 4.30 -9.62
N THR A 43 -1.40 5.51 -9.85
CA THR A 43 -2.77 5.74 -10.34
C THR A 43 -2.97 5.24 -11.77
N SER A 44 -4.23 5.16 -12.21
CA SER A 44 -4.56 4.84 -13.61
C SER A 44 -4.02 5.88 -14.60
N GLU A 45 -3.75 7.10 -14.11
CA GLU A 45 -3.17 8.22 -14.86
C GLU A 45 -1.64 8.25 -14.78
N GLY A 46 -1.01 7.28 -14.10
CA GLY A 46 0.45 7.18 -13.96
C GLY A 46 1.05 8.01 -12.82
N GLU A 47 0.24 8.65 -11.96
CA GLU A 47 0.75 9.39 -10.80
C GLU A 47 1.31 8.43 -9.76
N ILE A 48 2.49 8.74 -9.19
CA ILE A 48 3.11 7.91 -8.15
C ILE A 48 2.66 8.41 -6.78
N ILE A 49 2.14 7.51 -5.97
CA ILE A 49 1.72 7.78 -4.60
C ILE A 49 2.72 7.11 -3.65
N VAL A 50 3.30 7.89 -2.75
CA VAL A 50 4.11 7.38 -1.65
C VAL A 50 3.28 7.47 -0.37
N MET A 51 2.87 6.31 0.12
CA MET A 51 2.12 6.19 1.36
C MET A 51 3.06 6.39 2.55
N PRO A 52 2.61 7.11 3.59
CA PRO A 52 3.42 7.31 4.78
C PRO A 52 3.58 6.01 5.58
N PRO A 53 4.61 5.92 6.43
CA PRO A 53 4.80 4.76 7.30
C PRO A 53 3.63 4.62 8.27
N THR A 54 3.26 3.37 8.54
CA THR A 54 2.17 3.05 9.47
C THR A 54 2.66 3.10 10.92
N GLY A 55 2.03 3.95 11.74
CA GLY A 55 2.30 4.00 13.18
C GLY A 55 1.71 2.80 13.93
N SER A 56 2.17 2.55 15.16
CA SER A 56 1.78 1.37 15.96
C SER A 56 0.27 1.22 16.19
N GLY A 57 -0.47 2.32 16.33
CA GLY A 57 -1.93 2.29 16.47
C GLY A 57 -2.64 1.75 15.22
N THR A 58 -2.25 2.25 14.04
CA THR A 58 -2.78 1.75 12.76
C THR A 58 -2.30 0.34 12.49
N GLY A 59 -1.02 0.03 12.77
CA GLY A 59 -0.44 -1.30 12.60
C GLY A 59 -1.14 -2.35 13.47
N GLY A 60 -1.49 -2.03 14.72
CA GLY A 60 -2.25 -2.93 15.58
C GLY A 60 -3.66 -3.22 15.06
N ARG A 61 -4.32 -2.23 14.43
CA ARG A 61 -5.62 -2.44 13.76
C ARG A 61 -5.49 -3.33 12.53
N ASN A 62 -4.49 -3.07 11.68
CA ASN A 62 -4.21 -3.89 10.50
C ASN A 62 -3.88 -5.34 10.89
N PHE A 63 -3.09 -5.55 11.95
CA PHE A 63 -2.79 -6.88 12.47
C PHE A 63 -4.06 -7.65 12.90
N SER A 64 -4.96 -7.00 13.65
CA SER A 64 -6.24 -7.60 14.05
C SER A 64 -7.14 -7.92 12.85
N LEU A 65 -7.16 -7.04 11.85
CA LEU A 65 -7.91 -7.24 10.62
C LEU A 65 -7.36 -8.43 9.81
N ASN A 66 -6.05 -8.51 9.63
CA ASN A 66 -5.40 -9.62 8.91
C ASN A 66 -5.61 -10.96 9.63
N GLY A 67 -5.57 -10.99 10.96
CA GLY A 67 -5.85 -12.20 11.73
C GLY A 67 -7.27 -12.73 11.51
N GLN A 68 -8.26 -11.85 11.48
CA GLN A 68 -9.65 -12.23 11.19
C GLN A 68 -9.82 -12.69 9.73
N LEU A 69 -9.25 -11.94 8.78
CA LEU A 69 -9.33 -12.29 7.36
C LEU A 69 -8.67 -13.63 7.08
N TRP A 70 -7.48 -13.87 7.63
CA TRP A 70 -6.77 -15.14 7.49
C TRP A 70 -7.59 -16.31 8.05
N SER A 71 -8.14 -16.17 9.26
CA SER A 71 -8.98 -17.22 9.85
C SER A 71 -10.20 -17.55 8.99
N TRP A 72 -10.81 -16.54 8.37
CA TRP A 72 -11.94 -16.76 7.46
C TRP A 72 -11.52 -17.43 6.16
N VAL A 73 -10.44 -16.96 5.51
CA VAL A 73 -9.93 -17.52 4.25
C VAL A 73 -9.57 -18.99 4.40
N GLU A 74 -8.88 -19.37 5.48
CA GLU A 74 -8.51 -20.77 5.75
C GLU A 74 -9.74 -21.66 5.99
N GLN A 75 -10.78 -21.12 6.63
CA GLN A 75 -12.03 -21.85 6.88
C GLN A 75 -12.88 -22.02 5.62
N ASP A 76 -13.00 -20.98 4.82
CA ASP A 76 -13.82 -20.95 3.61
C ASP A 76 -13.16 -21.72 2.44
N GLY A 77 -11.83 -21.63 2.30
CA GLY A 77 -11.05 -22.41 1.34
C GLY A 77 -11.22 -22.02 -0.12
N THR A 78 -11.95 -20.93 -0.44
CA THR A 78 -12.17 -20.49 -1.83
C THR A 78 -11.23 -19.38 -2.30
N GLY A 79 -10.43 -18.80 -1.39
CA GLY A 79 -9.64 -17.60 -1.65
C GLY A 79 -8.23 -17.62 -1.06
N LYS A 80 -7.57 -16.46 -1.14
CA LYS A 80 -6.26 -16.18 -0.54
C LYS A 80 -6.28 -14.78 0.08
N GLY A 81 -5.70 -14.62 1.26
CA GLY A 81 -5.48 -13.33 1.90
C GLY A 81 -4.07 -12.80 1.62
N PHE A 82 -3.91 -11.48 1.67
CA PHE A 82 -2.62 -10.80 1.51
C PHE A 82 -2.45 -9.78 2.64
N ASP A 83 -1.21 -9.38 2.91
CA ASP A 83 -0.94 -8.31 3.87
C ASP A 83 -1.00 -6.93 3.22
N SER A 84 -0.78 -5.88 4.01
CA SER A 84 -0.86 -4.48 3.58
C SER A 84 0.28 -4.02 2.67
N SER A 85 1.20 -4.91 2.28
CA SER A 85 2.35 -4.62 1.42
C SER A 85 2.24 -5.22 0.02
N ALA A 86 1.27 -6.11 -0.19
CA ALA A 86 1.05 -6.70 -1.50
C ALA A 86 0.55 -5.64 -2.50
N GLY A 87 1.20 -5.54 -3.65
CA GLY A 87 0.79 -4.67 -4.76
C GLY A 87 -0.08 -5.43 -5.76
N PHE A 88 -1.15 -4.79 -6.25
CA PHE A 88 -2.08 -5.35 -7.21
C PHE A 88 -2.24 -4.43 -8.40
N LYS A 89 -2.05 -4.98 -9.60
CA LYS A 89 -2.45 -4.33 -10.84
C LYS A 89 -3.94 -4.51 -11.09
N LEU A 90 -4.65 -3.40 -11.14
CA LEU A 90 -6.10 -3.35 -11.32
C LEU A 90 -6.47 -3.27 -12.82
N PRO A 91 -7.69 -3.66 -13.21
CA PRO A 91 -8.12 -3.64 -14.61
C PRO A 91 -8.09 -2.26 -15.27
N ASN A 92 -8.16 -1.18 -14.48
CA ASN A 92 -8.05 0.20 -14.97
C ASN A 92 -6.58 0.68 -15.12
N GLY A 93 -5.60 -0.22 -14.95
CA GLY A 93 -4.18 0.09 -15.06
C GLY A 93 -3.54 0.65 -13.78
N ALA A 94 -4.32 0.94 -12.74
CA ALA A 94 -3.78 1.39 -11.46
C ALA A 94 -3.06 0.24 -10.74
N GLU A 95 -2.01 0.56 -10.00
CA GLU A 95 -1.37 -0.34 -9.06
C GLU A 95 -1.57 0.18 -7.63
N ARG A 96 -2.18 -0.64 -6.78
CA ARG A 96 -2.55 -0.28 -5.40
C ARG A 96 -2.12 -1.38 -4.44
N SER A 97 -1.85 -0.99 -3.20
CA SER A 97 -1.55 -1.92 -2.13
C SER A 97 -2.60 -1.71 -1.04
N PRO A 98 -3.75 -2.41 -1.07
CA PRO A 98 -4.76 -2.29 -0.02
C PRO A 98 -4.23 -2.85 1.31
N ASP A 99 -4.91 -2.54 2.42
CA ASP A 99 -4.47 -2.96 3.76
C ASP A 99 -4.66 -4.47 4.02
N ALA A 100 -5.60 -5.13 3.32
CA ALA A 100 -5.85 -6.58 3.33
C ALA A 100 -6.77 -6.98 2.16
#